data_AF-B8G4H2-F1
#
_entry.id   AF-B8G4H2-F1
#
_cell.length_a   1.000
_cell.length_b   1.000
_cell.length_c   1.000
_cell.angle_alpha   90.00
_cell.angle_beta   90.00
_cell.angle_gamma   90.00
#
_symmetry.space_group_name_H-M   'P 1'
#
loop_
_entity.id
_entity.type
_entity.pdbx_description
1 polymer ?
#
loop_
_entity_poly.entity_id
_entity_poly.type
_entity_poly.pdbx_seq_one_letter_code
_entity_poly.pdbx_strand_id
1 'polypeptide(L)'
;MRGSIVRRGLIVAVLVVLSTAIAHVQAAPTTAPSQQPPVAPTYRIFATREGLVGYRTANGHIIQPRDRFVALPCWCALSPKGTDKFKVRLTYNGRSVVVPVWDVGPWNTRDDYWNPNRRYGDLPVGMPMAEAAYFHGYNGGRDEWGRRITLPNGIDIADGTFWDDLGMTKSDYVYVTFLWLGEDPGPGGAIEVGNGEYTDDPAQTMVTAPEGALTVDNTDTAFNPIGKDWYEEPCGLNKQHQWTYSTTDPAKATTAATWQAPNLSPGFYEVKAYIPACGNPATTSARYRISHAGATTEVTLDQQSAAGQWASLGTYYFGGPGNEVPQVFLSDLTGDRGMAVRYDALAWEPRSDTTPPNTQILAITRADNGFSIKWGGNDDMTGIASYDVQVRLLPDGGWTDWKKEITDLSAWFGPDEGKQFAFRVRARDWAGNVEPWEEAAIADTTNVP
;
A
#
# COMPACT_ATOMS: atom_id res chain seq x y z
N MET A 1 -76.54 23.27 44.46
CA MET A 1 -77.03 22.90 43.11
C MET A 1 -75.83 22.42 42.29
N ARG A 2 -75.95 21.24 41.66
CA ARG A 2 -75.17 20.68 40.52
C ARG A 2 -73.63 20.84 40.59
N GLY A 3 -72.84 19.78 40.85
CA GLY A 3 -72.36 18.78 39.86
C GLY A 3 -71.17 19.38 39.08
N SER A 4 -70.01 18.78 38.82
CA SER A 4 -69.47 17.42 38.75
C SER A 4 -67.95 17.59 38.49
N ILE A 5 -67.02 16.75 38.94
CA ILE A 5 -66.34 15.72 38.14
C ILE A 5 -65.15 15.24 39.00
N VAL A 6 -65.01 13.92 39.16
CA VAL A 6 -63.83 13.27 39.75
C VAL A 6 -62.90 12.83 38.62
N ARG A 7 -61.63 13.21 38.68
CA ARG A 7 -60.55 12.49 37.99
C ARG A 7 -59.31 12.36 38.89
N ARG A 8 -59.10 11.11 39.29
CA ARG A 8 -57.91 10.39 39.76
C ARG A 8 -56.57 11.15 39.71
N GLY A 9 -55.93 11.28 40.87
CA GLY A 9 -54.48 11.52 41.01
C GLY A 9 -53.78 10.27 41.55
N LEU A 10 -52.68 9.88 40.91
CA LEU A 10 -51.89 8.68 41.20
C LEU A 10 -50.83 8.95 42.29
N ILE A 11 -50.58 7.91 43.08
CA ILE A 11 -49.63 7.72 44.19
C ILE A 11 -48.16 7.89 43.74
N VAL A 12 -47.26 8.37 44.61
CA VAL A 12 -45.93 7.73 44.88
C VAL A 12 -45.45 8.10 46.29
N ALA A 13 -45.14 7.08 47.09
CA ALA A 13 -44.46 7.16 48.39
C ALA A 13 -42.94 7.26 48.21
N VAL A 14 -42.28 8.16 48.94
CA VAL A 14 -40.83 8.37 48.89
C VAL A 14 -40.15 7.48 49.94
N LEU A 15 -39.35 6.52 49.48
CA LEU A 15 -38.40 5.75 50.31
C LEU A 15 -37.04 6.46 50.27
N VAL A 16 -36.51 6.82 51.45
CA VAL A 16 -35.17 7.37 51.61
C VAL A 16 -34.18 6.22 51.76
N VAL A 17 -33.25 6.09 50.81
CA VAL A 17 -32.10 5.17 50.91
C VAL A 17 -30.86 6.01 51.19
N LEU A 18 -30.20 5.76 52.32
CA LEU A 18 -28.87 6.27 52.63
C LEU A 18 -27.84 5.54 51.77
N SER A 19 -27.18 6.25 50.86
CA SER A 19 -25.99 5.77 50.15
C SER A 19 -24.74 6.41 50.74
N THR A 20 -23.83 5.58 51.24
CA THR A 20 -22.47 5.97 51.62
C THR A 20 -21.68 6.33 50.36
N ALA A 21 -21.33 7.61 50.20
CA ALA A 21 -20.46 8.06 49.13
C ALA A 21 -19.01 7.64 49.42
N ILE A 22 -18.54 6.60 48.74
CA ILE A 22 -17.10 6.36 48.58
C ILE A 22 -16.63 7.40 47.56
N ALA A 23 -15.92 8.43 48.01
CA ALA A 23 -15.26 9.37 47.12
C ALA A 23 -14.19 8.59 46.34
N HIS A 24 -14.51 8.18 45.12
CA HIS A 24 -13.49 7.85 44.14
C HIS A 24 -12.75 9.15 43.85
N VAL A 25 -11.51 9.26 44.35
CA VAL A 25 -10.56 10.25 43.87
C VAL A 25 -10.30 9.90 42.41
N GLN A 26 -11.12 10.48 41.54
CA GLN A 26 -10.93 10.39 40.10
C GLN A 26 -9.64 11.17 39.83
N ALA A 27 -8.56 10.44 39.57
CA ALA A 27 -7.34 11.04 39.05
C ALA A 27 -7.74 11.95 37.88
N ALA A 28 -7.27 13.19 37.91
CA ALA A 28 -7.47 14.13 36.83
C ALA A 28 -7.14 13.43 35.50
N PRO A 29 -7.90 13.66 34.41
CA PRO A 29 -7.55 13.10 33.12
C PRO A 29 -6.13 13.57 32.81
N THR A 30 -5.19 12.65 32.90
CA THR A 30 -3.82 12.87 32.43
C THR A 30 -3.97 13.20 30.97
N THR A 31 -3.71 14.45 30.61
CA THR A 31 -3.58 14.88 29.23
C THR A 31 -2.63 13.90 28.57
N ALA A 32 -3.15 13.06 27.67
CA ALA A 32 -2.31 12.24 26.83
C ALA A 32 -1.33 13.21 26.14
N PRO A 33 -0.01 12.96 26.15
CA PRO A 33 0.89 13.76 25.34
C PRO A 33 0.37 13.70 23.91
N SER A 34 0.15 14.86 23.30
CA SER A 34 -0.12 14.96 21.88
C SER A 34 0.94 14.13 21.17
N GLN A 35 0.54 13.06 20.47
CA GLN A 35 1.43 12.31 19.58
C GLN A 35 1.71 13.21 18.37
N GLN A 36 2.55 14.22 18.58
CA GLN A 36 3.22 14.89 17.48
C GLN A 36 4.09 13.81 16.82
N PRO A 37 4.02 13.65 15.48
CA PRO A 37 4.91 12.75 14.75
C PRO A 37 6.35 12.89 15.25
N PRO A 38 7.10 11.77 15.43
CA PRO A 38 8.47 11.85 15.91
C PRO A 38 9.34 12.69 14.96
N VAL A 39 8.99 12.77 13.67
CA VAL A 39 9.66 13.57 12.65
C VAL A 39 8.62 14.42 11.91
N ALA A 40 8.97 15.67 11.60
CA ALA A 40 8.09 16.57 10.87
C ALA A 40 7.78 16.05 9.44
N PRO A 41 6.53 16.18 8.97
CA PRO A 41 6.12 15.70 7.66
C PRO A 41 6.72 16.54 6.53
N THR A 42 7.17 15.85 5.48
CA THR A 42 7.73 16.45 4.27
C THR A 42 6.87 16.11 3.06
N TYR A 43 6.61 17.11 2.20
CA TYR A 43 5.81 16.98 0.98
C TYR A 43 6.52 17.64 -0.21
N ARG A 44 6.28 17.12 -1.42
CA ARG A 44 6.77 17.69 -2.68
C ARG A 44 5.80 18.77 -3.17
N ILE A 45 6.24 20.02 -3.18
CA ILE A 45 5.39 21.20 -3.45
C ILE A 45 5.99 22.01 -4.59
N PHE A 46 5.15 22.41 -5.56
CA PHE A 46 5.60 23.32 -6.61
C PHE A 46 5.87 24.71 -6.03
N ALA A 47 7.11 25.18 -6.15
CA ALA A 47 7.58 26.43 -5.60
C ALA A 47 7.82 27.48 -6.68
N THR A 48 7.39 28.71 -6.39
CA THR A 48 7.68 29.90 -7.21
C THR A 48 8.56 30.86 -6.45
N ARG A 49 9.27 31.72 -7.18
CA ARG A 49 9.98 32.85 -6.60
C ARG A 49 8.97 33.93 -6.19
N GLU A 50 9.05 34.39 -4.95
CA GLU A 50 8.26 35.51 -4.41
C GLU A 50 8.53 36.80 -5.21
N GLY A 51 9.79 37.22 -5.26
CA GLY A 51 10.24 38.32 -6.12
C GLY A 51 9.67 39.71 -5.81
N LEU A 52 9.08 39.92 -4.63
CA LEU A 52 8.43 41.18 -4.23
C LEU A 52 9.33 42.08 -3.37
N VAL A 53 10.62 42.24 -3.72
CA VAL A 53 11.52 43.16 -2.99
C VAL A 53 10.93 44.56 -2.88
N GLY A 54 10.94 45.13 -1.68
CA GLY A 54 10.35 46.43 -1.34
C GLY A 54 8.90 46.38 -0.88
N TYR A 55 8.18 45.26 -1.09
CA TYR A 55 6.82 45.08 -0.58
C TYR A 55 6.82 44.64 0.88
N ARG A 56 5.65 44.76 1.52
CA ARG A 56 5.45 44.38 2.91
C ARG A 56 4.84 42.98 2.98
N THR A 57 5.47 42.06 3.70
CA THR A 57 4.93 40.73 4.00
C THR A 57 3.76 40.79 4.98
N ALA A 58 2.95 39.73 5.07
CA ALA A 58 1.84 39.63 6.02
C ALA A 58 2.27 39.79 7.49
N ASN A 59 3.48 39.36 7.88
CA ASN A 59 3.98 39.60 9.23
C ASN A 59 4.53 41.02 9.47
N GLY A 60 4.56 41.87 8.43
CA GLY A 60 4.94 43.27 8.52
C GLY A 60 6.44 43.56 8.32
N HIS A 61 7.20 42.60 7.78
CA HIS A 61 8.56 42.83 7.27
C HIS A 61 8.50 43.56 5.92
N ILE A 62 9.52 44.38 5.61
CA ILE A 62 9.68 44.97 4.28
C ILE A 62 10.75 44.15 3.57
N ILE A 63 10.37 43.47 2.50
CA ILE A 63 11.22 42.51 1.80
C ILE A 63 12.49 43.22 1.31
N GLN A 64 13.63 42.74 1.74
CA GLN A 64 14.96 43.18 1.32
C GLN A 64 15.50 42.24 0.24
N PRO A 65 16.43 42.73 -0.61
CA PRO A 65 17.18 41.85 -1.50
C PRO A 65 17.84 40.71 -0.72
N ARG A 66 17.77 39.48 -1.25
CA ARG A 66 18.39 38.27 -0.67
C ARG A 66 17.83 37.84 0.70
N ASP A 67 16.60 38.26 1.02
CA ASP A 67 15.90 37.77 2.20
C ASP A 67 15.70 36.25 2.17
N ARG A 68 15.56 35.67 3.38
CA ARG A 68 15.36 34.24 3.60
C ARG A 68 14.05 33.97 4.33
N PHE A 69 13.00 33.71 3.57
CA PHE A 69 11.68 33.33 4.08
C PHE A 69 10.86 32.62 3.00
N VAL A 70 9.69 32.12 3.41
CA VAL A 70 8.65 31.62 2.50
C VAL A 70 7.29 32.24 2.78
N ALA A 71 6.40 32.19 1.79
CA ALA A 71 4.97 32.37 1.95
C ALA A 71 4.28 31.00 1.89
N LEU A 72 3.34 30.75 2.82
CA LEU A 72 2.46 29.58 2.78
C LEU A 72 0.99 30.00 2.74
N PRO A 73 0.10 29.23 2.09
CA PRO A 73 -1.28 29.64 1.85
C PRO A 73 -2.18 29.48 3.09
N CYS A 74 -1.66 29.76 4.29
CA CYS A 74 -2.42 29.77 5.53
C CYS A 74 -1.97 30.85 6.50
N TRP A 75 -2.90 31.71 6.94
CA TRP A 75 -2.68 32.60 8.09
C TRP A 75 -2.32 31.85 9.38
N CYS A 76 -2.73 30.58 9.49
CA CYS A 76 -2.46 29.72 10.64
C CYS A 76 -0.98 29.38 10.84
N ALA A 77 -0.15 29.51 9.79
CA ALA A 77 1.28 29.19 9.82
C ALA A 77 2.16 30.45 9.64
N LEU A 78 1.65 31.64 9.92
CA LEU A 78 2.39 32.89 9.80
C LEU A 78 3.24 33.16 11.05
N SER A 79 4.56 33.34 10.90
CA SER A 79 5.44 33.72 12.01
C SER A 79 5.28 35.20 12.36
N PRO A 80 5.02 35.55 13.64
CA PRO A 80 5.10 36.94 14.10
C PRO A 80 6.44 37.59 13.75
N LYS A 81 6.42 38.91 13.52
CA LYS A 81 7.63 39.66 13.15
C LYS A 81 8.74 39.46 14.17
N GLY A 82 9.94 39.11 13.69
CA GLY A 82 11.11 38.85 14.55
C GLY A 82 11.12 37.47 15.21
N THR A 83 10.24 36.56 14.78
CA THR A 83 10.21 35.17 15.27
C THR A 83 10.30 34.18 14.11
N ASP A 84 10.58 32.92 14.44
CA ASP A 84 10.58 31.76 13.55
C ASP A 84 9.57 30.70 14.01
N LYS A 85 8.46 31.13 14.65
CA LYS A 85 7.43 30.24 15.23
C LYS A 85 6.99 29.14 14.27
N PHE A 86 6.82 29.51 13.01
CA PHE A 86 6.60 28.61 11.90
C PHE A 86 7.76 28.72 10.93
N LYS A 87 8.40 27.59 10.69
CA LYS A 87 9.54 27.45 9.80
C LYS A 87 9.41 26.14 9.05
N VAL A 88 9.99 26.14 7.85
CA VAL A 88 10.07 24.97 7.00
C VAL A 88 11.52 24.65 6.70
N ARG A 89 11.81 23.36 6.50
CA ARG A 89 13.02 22.95 5.78
C ARG A 89 12.65 22.81 4.31
N LEU A 90 13.42 23.47 3.46
CA LEU A 90 13.35 23.29 2.02
C LEU A 90 14.53 22.45 1.56
N THR A 91 14.29 21.50 0.67
CA THR A 91 15.35 20.72 0.02
C THR A 91 15.14 20.70 -1.49
N TYR A 92 16.19 20.99 -2.25
CA TYR A 92 16.22 21.00 -3.71
C TYR A 92 17.61 20.65 -4.22
N ASN A 93 17.75 19.66 -5.11
CA ASN A 93 19.02 19.23 -5.71
C ASN A 93 20.16 19.06 -4.68
N GLY A 94 19.87 18.35 -3.57
CA GLY A 94 20.83 18.07 -2.50
C GLY A 94 21.19 19.27 -1.60
N ARG A 95 20.65 20.47 -1.86
CA ARG A 95 20.79 21.64 -0.99
C ARG A 95 19.60 21.72 -0.05
N SER A 96 19.85 22.14 1.19
CA SER A 96 18.80 22.25 2.21
C SER A 96 18.98 23.46 3.10
N VAL A 97 17.86 24.11 3.45
CA VAL A 97 17.85 25.32 4.28
C VAL A 97 16.59 25.37 5.13
N VAL A 98 16.71 25.90 6.35
CA VAL A 98 15.56 26.16 7.23
C VAL A 98 15.25 27.64 7.21
N VAL A 99 14.01 27.99 6.89
CA VAL A 99 13.57 29.38 6.75
C VAL A 99 12.21 29.61 7.40
N PRO A 100 11.98 30.81 7.96
CA PRO A 100 10.70 31.16 8.58
C PRO A 100 9.61 31.46 7.53
N VAL A 101 8.36 31.30 7.94
CA VAL A 101 7.18 31.70 7.15
C VAL A 101 6.83 33.16 7.49
N TRP A 102 7.06 34.09 6.57
CA TRP A 102 6.83 35.52 6.81
C TRP A 102 5.62 36.11 6.09
N ASP A 103 5.10 35.40 5.09
CA ASP A 103 3.97 35.88 4.28
C ASP A 103 2.88 34.81 4.10
N VAL A 104 1.73 35.23 3.55
CA VAL A 104 0.57 34.38 3.29
C VAL A 104 0.20 34.37 1.82
N GLY A 105 0.15 33.18 1.25
CA GLY A 105 0.04 32.91 -0.18
C GLY A 105 0.94 31.74 -0.56
N PRO A 106 0.94 31.25 -1.81
CA PRO A 106 0.27 31.77 -3.01
C PRO A 106 -1.19 31.34 -3.19
N TRP A 107 -1.91 32.09 -4.04
CA TRP A 107 -3.28 31.86 -4.55
C TRP A 107 -4.41 31.69 -3.55
N ASN A 108 -4.17 31.14 -2.36
CA ASN A 108 -5.11 30.92 -1.29
C ASN A 108 -4.49 31.43 0.02
N THR A 109 -5.31 31.68 1.03
CA THR A 109 -4.89 32.06 2.40
C THR A 109 -5.47 31.14 3.47
N ARG A 110 -6.25 30.12 3.05
CA ARG A 110 -6.95 29.16 3.92
C ARG A 110 -6.77 27.72 3.42
N ASP A 111 -5.60 27.44 2.87
CA ASP A 111 -5.20 26.13 2.39
C ASP A 111 -4.00 25.59 3.17
N ASP A 112 -4.27 25.02 4.33
CA ASP A 112 -3.29 24.30 5.13
C ASP A 112 -3.16 22.87 4.62
N TYR A 113 -2.61 22.69 3.41
CA TYR A 113 -2.59 21.38 2.74
C TYR A 113 -1.86 20.27 3.51
N TRP A 114 -1.03 20.61 4.50
CA TRP A 114 -0.41 19.68 5.46
C TRP A 114 -1.35 19.18 6.57
N ASN A 115 -2.54 19.77 6.73
CA ASN A 115 -3.50 19.42 7.77
C ASN A 115 -4.52 18.40 7.24
N PRO A 116 -4.66 17.23 7.89
CA PRO A 116 -5.67 16.23 7.53
C PRO A 116 -7.12 16.74 7.60
N ASN A 117 -7.37 17.75 8.43
CA ASN A 117 -8.69 18.34 8.66
C ASN A 117 -8.85 19.73 8.00
N ARG A 118 -8.11 19.97 6.91
CA ARG A 118 -8.16 21.22 6.12
C ARG A 118 -9.52 21.50 5.51
N ARG A 119 -9.73 22.74 5.07
CA ARG A 119 -10.94 23.19 4.34
C ARG A 119 -11.24 22.33 3.10
N TYR A 120 -10.20 22.03 2.32
CA TYR A 120 -10.27 21.20 1.11
C TYR A 120 -10.01 19.73 1.45
N GLY A 121 -10.75 19.18 2.41
CA GLY A 121 -10.52 17.83 2.95
C GLY A 121 -10.91 16.68 1.99
N ASP A 122 -11.46 17.01 0.83
CA ASP A 122 -11.62 16.08 -0.28
C ASP A 122 -10.31 15.86 -1.05
N LEU A 123 -9.40 16.84 -1.05
CA LEU A 123 -8.06 16.72 -1.62
C LEU A 123 -7.11 15.92 -0.71
N PRO A 124 -6.10 15.23 -1.29
CA PRO A 124 -5.04 14.59 -0.53
C PRO A 124 -4.32 15.55 0.42
N VAL A 125 -3.91 15.04 1.59
CA VAL A 125 -2.98 15.76 2.47
C VAL A 125 -1.64 15.88 1.76
N GLY A 126 -1.05 17.06 1.77
CA GLY A 126 0.17 17.38 1.02
C GLY A 126 -0.08 18.03 -0.34
N MET A 127 -1.27 17.91 -0.93
CA MET A 127 -1.58 18.48 -2.24
C MET A 127 -2.14 19.91 -2.11
N PRO A 128 -1.43 20.96 -2.56
CA PRO A 128 -1.98 22.31 -2.60
C PRO A 128 -3.26 22.36 -3.45
N MET A 129 -4.26 23.10 -2.99
CA MET A 129 -5.47 23.33 -3.76
C MET A 129 -5.17 24.05 -5.08
N ALA A 130 -4.13 24.89 -5.10
CA ALA A 130 -3.70 25.57 -6.31
C ALA A 130 -3.17 24.60 -7.38
N GLU A 131 -2.42 23.59 -6.96
CA GLU A 131 -1.96 22.51 -7.83
C GLU A 131 -3.15 21.73 -8.39
N ALA A 132 -4.10 21.36 -7.52
CA ALA A 132 -5.31 20.66 -7.93
C ALA A 132 -6.17 21.45 -8.93
N ALA A 133 -6.26 22.76 -8.74
CA ALA A 133 -7.00 23.64 -9.64
C ALA A 133 -6.30 23.82 -11.00
N TYR A 134 -4.97 23.93 -11.00
CA TYR A 134 -4.19 24.11 -12.23
C TYR A 134 -4.25 22.88 -13.13
N PHE A 135 -3.97 21.70 -12.59
CA PHE A 135 -3.88 20.48 -13.38
C PHE A 135 -5.24 19.79 -13.59
N HIS A 136 -6.18 19.93 -12.65
CA HIS A 136 -7.43 19.14 -12.64
C HIS A 136 -8.71 19.98 -12.65
N GLY A 137 -8.59 21.30 -12.77
CA GLY A 137 -9.76 22.17 -12.75
C GLY A 137 -10.55 22.12 -11.45
N TYR A 138 -9.93 21.65 -10.35
CA TYR A 138 -10.53 21.71 -9.02
C TYR A 138 -11.03 23.14 -8.73
N ASN A 139 -12.21 23.25 -8.12
CA ASN A 139 -12.91 24.53 -7.93
C ASN A 139 -13.08 25.34 -9.24
N GLY A 140 -13.26 24.66 -10.38
CA GLY A 140 -13.37 25.28 -11.70
C GLY A 140 -12.07 25.90 -12.21
N GLY A 141 -10.91 25.44 -11.73
CA GLY A 141 -9.58 25.97 -12.05
C GLY A 141 -9.31 27.33 -11.41
N ARG A 142 -9.94 27.58 -10.26
CA ARG A 142 -9.91 28.88 -9.60
C ARG A 142 -9.53 28.76 -8.14
N ASP A 143 -8.92 29.82 -7.62
CA ASP A 143 -8.59 29.94 -6.21
C ASP A 143 -9.81 30.32 -5.34
N GLU A 144 -9.60 30.53 -4.04
CA GLU A 144 -10.68 30.89 -3.11
C GLU A 144 -11.36 32.24 -3.37
N TRP A 145 -10.76 33.10 -4.19
CA TRP A 145 -11.32 34.40 -4.61
C TRP A 145 -11.89 34.37 -6.03
N GLY A 146 -11.90 33.19 -6.68
CA GLY A 146 -12.40 33.02 -8.03
C GLY A 146 -11.43 33.47 -9.13
N ARG A 147 -10.18 33.81 -8.80
CA ARG A 147 -9.16 34.10 -9.82
C ARG A 147 -8.75 32.80 -10.49
N ARG A 148 -8.48 32.84 -11.79
CA ARG A 148 -8.02 31.66 -12.52
C ARG A 148 -6.58 31.37 -12.13
N ILE A 149 -6.31 30.14 -11.74
CA ILE A 149 -4.96 29.70 -11.40
C ILE A 149 -4.20 29.43 -12.68
N THR A 150 -3.03 30.06 -12.81
CA THR A 150 -2.17 29.96 -14.00
C THR A 150 -0.85 29.24 -13.73
N LEU A 151 -0.56 28.93 -12.47
CA LEU A 151 0.60 28.15 -12.02
C LEU A 151 0.20 27.33 -10.78
N PRO A 152 0.76 26.13 -10.59
CA PRO A 152 0.37 25.22 -9.50
C PRO A 152 1.07 25.53 -8.17
N ASN A 153 1.58 26.76 -7.95
CA ASN A 153 2.40 27.08 -6.79
C ASN A 153 1.64 26.89 -5.48
N GLY A 154 2.24 26.10 -4.59
CA GLY A 154 1.79 25.88 -3.21
C GLY A 154 2.65 26.62 -2.18
N ILE A 155 3.80 27.16 -2.59
CA ILE A 155 4.73 27.92 -1.76
C ILE A 155 5.44 28.99 -2.60
N ASP A 156 5.63 30.19 -2.05
CA ASP A 156 6.51 31.20 -2.64
C ASP A 156 7.79 31.32 -1.80
N ILE A 157 8.95 31.43 -2.46
CA ILE A 157 10.27 31.44 -1.83
C ILE A 157 10.96 32.79 -2.10
N ALA A 158 11.49 33.40 -1.04
CA ALA A 158 12.22 34.66 -1.11
C ALA A 158 13.56 34.54 -1.88
N ASP A 159 14.02 35.65 -2.44
CA ASP A 159 15.17 35.73 -3.35
C ASP A 159 16.45 35.06 -2.82
N GLY A 160 16.80 35.26 -1.55
CA GLY A 160 18.02 34.68 -0.97
C GLY A 160 17.91 33.17 -0.83
N THR A 161 16.76 32.70 -0.35
CA THR A 161 16.49 31.26 -0.25
C THR A 161 16.44 30.59 -1.62
N PHE A 162 15.79 31.22 -2.60
CA PHE A 162 15.64 30.68 -3.94
C PHE A 162 16.98 30.58 -4.68
N TRP A 163 17.73 31.69 -4.77
CA TRP A 163 18.96 31.73 -5.57
C TRP A 163 20.20 31.24 -4.82
N ASP A 164 20.39 31.69 -3.57
CA ASP A 164 21.65 31.48 -2.86
C ASP A 164 21.64 30.13 -2.15
N ASP A 165 20.60 29.88 -1.36
CA ASP A 165 20.54 28.71 -0.50
C ASP A 165 20.16 27.44 -1.30
N LEU A 166 19.14 27.52 -2.14
CA LEU A 166 18.66 26.38 -2.95
C LEU A 166 19.27 26.30 -4.36
N GLY A 167 19.84 27.38 -4.89
CA GLY A 167 20.42 27.37 -6.24
C GLY A 167 19.39 27.24 -7.36
N MET A 168 18.11 27.56 -7.10
CA MET A 168 17.04 27.48 -8.08
C MET A 168 17.21 28.57 -9.15
N THR A 169 17.00 28.20 -10.41
CA THR A 169 17.06 29.12 -11.56
C THR A 169 15.70 29.33 -12.23
N LYS A 170 14.72 28.48 -11.90
CA LYS A 170 13.34 28.48 -12.39
C LYS A 170 12.43 27.92 -11.30
N SER A 171 11.13 28.20 -11.39
CA SER A 171 10.12 27.56 -10.55
C SER A 171 10.13 26.06 -10.79
N ASP A 172 10.05 25.29 -9.71
CA ASP A 172 10.17 23.83 -9.74
C ASP A 172 9.58 23.22 -8.46
N TYR A 173 9.44 21.90 -8.44
CA TYR A 173 9.09 21.19 -7.21
C TYR A 173 10.25 21.22 -6.20
N VAL A 174 9.91 21.40 -4.93
CA VAL A 174 10.84 21.31 -3.79
C VAL A 174 10.22 20.46 -2.69
N TYR A 175 11.07 19.85 -1.87
CA TYR A 175 10.59 19.18 -0.66
C TYR A 175 10.46 20.19 0.48
N VAL A 176 9.29 20.20 1.12
CA VAL A 176 8.94 21.13 2.20
C VAL A 176 8.60 20.33 3.46
N THR A 177 9.45 20.43 4.48
CA THR A 177 9.21 19.83 5.80
C THR A 177 8.61 20.87 6.76
N PHE A 178 7.48 20.55 7.38
CA PHE A 178 6.73 21.47 8.25
C PHE A 178 7.14 21.33 9.73
N LEU A 179 8.14 22.11 10.16
CA LEU A 179 8.86 21.89 11.43
C LEU A 179 8.04 22.19 12.71
N TRP A 180 6.83 22.71 12.60
CA TRP A 180 5.92 22.82 13.75
C TRP A 180 5.09 21.55 14.00
N LEU A 181 5.22 20.54 13.12
CA LEU A 181 4.48 19.28 13.19
C LEU A 181 5.34 18.09 13.63
N GLY A 182 6.63 18.27 13.91
CA GLY A 182 7.50 17.20 14.41
C GLY A 182 8.95 17.67 14.57
N GLU A 183 9.86 16.75 14.90
CA GLU A 183 11.30 17.08 14.96
C GLU A 183 11.86 17.35 13.56
N ASP A 184 12.83 18.28 13.48
CA ASP A 184 13.53 18.56 12.23
C ASP A 184 14.40 17.36 11.83
N PRO A 185 14.13 16.71 10.70
CA PRO A 185 14.93 15.57 10.24
C PRO A 185 16.39 15.92 9.91
N GLY A 186 16.72 17.20 9.77
CA GLY A 186 18.05 17.66 9.37
C GLY A 186 18.30 17.57 7.86
N PRO A 187 19.42 18.15 7.39
CA PRO A 187 19.82 18.06 5.99
C PRO A 187 20.12 16.60 5.61
N GLY A 188 19.36 16.04 4.67
CA GLY A 188 19.51 14.66 4.22
C GLY A 188 18.77 13.60 5.07
N GLY A 189 18.15 13.98 6.18
CA GLY A 189 17.34 13.07 7.01
C GLY A 189 15.83 13.20 6.78
N ALA A 190 15.39 14.05 5.85
CA ALA A 190 13.97 14.31 5.61
C ALA A 190 13.25 13.03 5.21
N ILE A 191 12.43 12.49 6.11
CA ILE A 191 11.53 11.39 5.82
C ILE A 191 10.26 12.02 5.27
N GLU A 192 10.01 11.83 3.97
CA GLU A 192 8.71 12.15 3.37
C GLU A 192 7.61 11.44 4.14
N VAL A 193 6.62 12.20 4.61
CA VAL A 193 5.43 11.57 5.17
C VAL A 193 4.54 11.25 3.98
N GLY A 194 4.80 10.03 3.50
CA GLY A 194 4.57 9.52 2.16
C GLY A 194 5.87 8.85 1.72
N ASN A 195 6.29 7.76 2.38
CA ASN A 195 7.64 7.25 2.14
C ASN A 195 7.80 6.70 0.70
N GLY A 196 9.05 6.50 0.29
CA GLY A 196 9.43 5.81 -0.94
C GLY A 196 10.34 6.70 -1.78
N GLU A 197 11.59 6.83 -1.31
CA GLU A 197 12.77 7.40 -1.98
C GLU A 197 12.55 8.11 -3.32
N TYR A 198 12.49 9.43 -3.26
CA TYR A 198 12.76 10.29 -4.41
C TYR A 198 14.15 10.89 -4.30
N THR A 199 15.13 10.15 -4.82
CA THR A 199 16.34 10.82 -5.30
C THR A 199 15.94 11.63 -6.53
N ASP A 200 15.97 12.97 -6.42
CA ASP A 200 16.11 13.81 -7.61
C ASP A 200 17.40 13.34 -8.32
N ASP A 201 17.18 12.75 -9.50
CA ASP A 201 18.16 12.20 -10.45
C ASP A 201 18.77 10.82 -10.10
N PRO A 202 18.12 9.71 -10.46
CA PRO A 202 18.87 8.59 -10.99
C PRO A 202 19.10 8.87 -12.48
N ALA A 203 20.33 8.68 -12.95
CA ALA A 203 20.51 8.18 -14.30
C ALA A 203 19.46 7.09 -14.50
N GLN A 204 18.44 7.34 -15.35
CA GLN A 204 17.35 6.40 -15.56
C GLN A 204 17.98 5.08 -15.95
N THR A 205 18.08 4.15 -15.00
CA THR A 205 18.49 2.79 -15.28
C THR A 205 17.46 2.32 -16.29
N MET A 206 17.91 2.02 -17.51
CA MET A 206 17.02 1.48 -18.53
C MET A 206 16.38 0.23 -17.95
N VAL A 207 15.09 0.34 -17.61
CA VAL A 207 14.30 -0.78 -17.12
C VAL A 207 14.11 -1.71 -18.30
N THR A 208 14.44 -2.98 -18.10
CA THR A 208 14.19 -4.03 -19.08
C THR A 208 13.11 -4.97 -18.53
N ALA A 209 12.27 -5.46 -19.44
CA ALA A 209 11.36 -6.55 -19.13
C ALA A 209 12.12 -7.80 -18.64
N PRO A 210 11.50 -8.65 -17.79
CA PRO A 210 12.08 -9.94 -17.44
C PRO A 210 12.32 -10.78 -18.69
N GLU A 211 13.48 -11.45 -18.75
CA GLU A 211 13.87 -12.22 -19.92
C GLU A 211 12.86 -13.34 -20.21
N GLY A 212 12.41 -13.45 -21.47
CA GLY A 212 11.46 -14.47 -21.90
C GLY A 212 10.01 -14.27 -21.45
N ALA A 213 9.70 -13.20 -20.71
CA ALA A 213 8.34 -12.86 -20.31
C ALA A 213 7.55 -12.19 -21.44
N LEU A 214 6.25 -12.52 -21.54
CA LEU A 214 5.32 -11.64 -22.25
C LEU A 214 5.12 -10.40 -21.39
N THR A 215 5.42 -9.22 -21.91
CA THR A 215 5.30 -7.96 -21.17
C THR A 215 4.31 -7.03 -21.87
N VAL A 216 3.48 -6.36 -21.09
CA VAL A 216 2.53 -5.34 -21.55
C VAL A 216 2.77 -4.09 -20.73
N ASP A 217 3.19 -3.04 -21.41
CA ASP A 217 3.46 -1.70 -20.88
C ASP A 217 2.21 -0.80 -20.97
N ASN A 218 2.13 0.27 -20.19
CA ASN A 218 1.01 1.21 -20.24
C ASN A 218 0.91 1.97 -21.58
N THR A 219 1.94 1.93 -22.42
CA THR A 219 1.93 2.47 -23.78
C THR A 219 1.49 1.47 -24.85
N ASP A 220 1.31 0.19 -24.48
CA ASP A 220 0.89 -0.86 -25.40
C ASP A 220 -0.63 -0.86 -25.62
N THR A 221 -1.06 -1.36 -26.78
CA THR A 221 -2.49 -1.47 -27.12
C THR A 221 -3.25 -2.49 -26.27
N ALA A 222 -2.54 -3.39 -25.58
CA ALA A 222 -3.14 -4.36 -24.67
C ALA A 222 -3.32 -3.83 -23.24
N PHE A 223 -2.90 -2.58 -22.98
CA PHE A 223 -3.25 -1.82 -21.79
C PHE A 223 -4.54 -1.00 -22.04
N ASN A 224 -5.53 -1.20 -21.18
CA ASN A 224 -6.86 -0.61 -21.33
C ASN A 224 -7.19 0.26 -20.10
N PRO A 225 -6.92 1.57 -20.13
CA PRO A 225 -7.28 2.49 -19.06
C PRO A 225 -8.79 2.81 -19.07
N ILE A 226 -9.37 2.91 -17.88
CA ILE A 226 -10.78 3.21 -17.61
C ILE A 226 -10.83 4.41 -16.65
N GLY A 227 -11.84 5.26 -16.83
CA GLY A 227 -12.06 6.40 -15.95
C GLY A 227 -11.39 7.68 -16.46
N LYS A 228 -11.14 8.59 -15.53
CA LYS A 228 -10.58 9.93 -15.78
C LYS A 228 -9.50 10.23 -14.74
N ASP A 229 -8.94 11.43 -14.77
CA ASP A 229 -7.97 11.87 -13.77
C ASP A 229 -6.73 10.95 -13.75
N TRP A 230 -6.25 10.62 -14.96
CA TRP A 230 -4.97 9.98 -15.21
C TRP A 230 -3.86 11.01 -15.22
N TYR A 231 -2.74 10.65 -14.61
CA TYR A 231 -1.52 11.43 -14.51
C TYR A 231 -0.38 10.64 -15.14
N GLU A 232 0.67 11.33 -15.56
CA GLU A 232 1.82 10.72 -16.21
C GLU A 232 3.12 11.24 -15.61
N GLU A 233 4.12 10.37 -15.57
CA GLU A 233 5.46 10.69 -15.07
C GLU A 233 6.51 10.10 -16.02
N PRO A 234 7.64 10.80 -16.26
CA PRO A 234 8.61 10.46 -17.30
C PRO A 234 9.62 9.38 -16.85
N CYS A 235 9.16 8.36 -16.14
CA CYS A 235 9.96 7.18 -15.78
C CYS A 235 9.08 5.93 -15.81
N GLY A 236 9.72 4.77 -15.82
CA GLY A 236 9.03 3.49 -15.96
C GLY A 236 9.69 2.64 -17.03
N LEU A 237 9.08 1.49 -17.32
CA LEU A 237 9.33 0.83 -18.60
C LEU A 237 8.93 1.79 -19.73
N ASN A 238 9.68 1.79 -20.83
CA ASN A 238 9.53 2.74 -21.94
C ASN A 238 9.54 4.25 -21.57
N LYS A 239 10.05 4.60 -20.37
CA LYS A 239 10.21 5.97 -19.84
C LYS A 239 8.90 6.71 -19.57
N GLN A 240 7.81 5.99 -19.35
CA GLN A 240 6.53 6.59 -18.99
C GLN A 240 5.75 5.63 -18.12
N HIS A 241 5.13 6.15 -17.06
CA HIS A 241 4.07 5.42 -16.38
C HIS A 241 2.87 6.33 -16.15
N GLN A 242 1.72 5.71 -15.97
CA GLN A 242 0.48 6.37 -15.60
C GLN A 242 0.22 6.18 -14.11
N TRP A 243 -0.46 7.13 -13.49
CA TRP A 243 -0.91 6.98 -12.10
C TRP A 243 -2.21 7.74 -11.84
N THR A 244 -2.85 7.44 -10.72
CA THR A 244 -4.00 8.19 -10.19
C THR A 244 -3.98 8.18 -8.67
N TYR A 245 -4.79 9.01 -8.01
CA TYR A 245 -4.85 9.06 -6.55
C TYR A 245 -5.77 7.97 -5.98
N SER A 246 -5.28 7.30 -4.95
CA SER A 246 -6.01 6.25 -4.26
C SER A 246 -7.21 6.80 -3.47
N THR A 247 -8.25 5.99 -3.38
CA THR A 247 -9.42 6.21 -2.53
C THR A 247 -9.72 4.97 -1.70
N THR A 248 -10.23 5.17 -0.49
CA THR A 248 -10.76 4.10 0.36
C THR A 248 -12.27 3.91 0.20
N ASP A 249 -12.93 4.77 -0.58
CA ASP A 249 -14.37 4.75 -0.82
C ASP A 249 -14.68 4.05 -2.15
N PRO A 250 -15.30 2.85 -2.14
CA PRO A 250 -15.64 2.12 -3.35
C PRO A 250 -16.54 2.89 -4.32
N ALA A 251 -17.36 3.84 -3.83
CA ALA A 251 -18.22 4.64 -4.69
C ALA A 251 -17.46 5.73 -5.47
N LYS A 252 -16.23 6.06 -5.03
CA LYS A 252 -15.35 7.03 -5.69
C LYS A 252 -14.25 6.37 -6.50
N ALA A 253 -14.06 5.06 -6.35
CA ALA A 253 -13.09 4.27 -7.09
C ALA A 253 -13.57 4.10 -8.53
N THR A 254 -13.18 5.03 -9.40
CA THR A 254 -13.72 5.13 -10.78
C THR A 254 -12.64 5.06 -11.84
N THR A 255 -11.38 5.05 -11.45
CA THR A 255 -10.23 4.97 -12.34
C THR A 255 -9.51 3.65 -12.14
N ALA A 256 -9.27 2.94 -13.24
CA ALA A 256 -8.70 1.60 -13.22
C ALA A 256 -8.08 1.25 -14.57
N ALA A 257 -7.24 0.25 -14.64
CA ALA A 257 -6.77 -0.27 -15.91
C ALA A 257 -6.70 -1.80 -15.92
N THR A 258 -6.71 -2.34 -17.14
CA THR A 258 -6.55 -3.75 -17.40
C THR A 258 -5.39 -3.97 -18.37
N TRP A 259 -4.42 -4.79 -17.99
CA TRP A 259 -3.42 -5.35 -18.91
C TRP A 259 -3.91 -6.70 -19.40
N GLN A 260 -4.01 -6.89 -20.71
CA GLN A 260 -4.42 -8.15 -21.33
C GLN A 260 -3.21 -8.84 -21.96
N ALA A 261 -3.13 -10.15 -21.84
CA ALA A 261 -2.12 -10.99 -22.47
C ALA A 261 -2.74 -11.87 -23.56
N PRO A 262 -3.21 -11.27 -24.69
CA PRO A 262 -3.74 -12.04 -25.80
C PRO A 262 -2.60 -12.87 -26.39
N ASN A 263 -2.81 -14.18 -26.57
CA ASN A 263 -1.82 -15.15 -27.05
C ASN A 263 -0.82 -15.70 -26.01
N LEU A 264 -1.09 -15.56 -24.72
CA LEU A 264 -0.33 -16.31 -23.72
C LEU A 264 -0.54 -17.82 -23.95
N SER A 265 0.55 -18.57 -24.10
CA SER A 265 0.48 -20.03 -24.26
C SER A 265 0.03 -20.69 -22.95
N PRO A 266 -0.61 -21.87 -22.99
CA PRO A 266 -0.93 -22.59 -21.76
C PRO A 266 0.32 -22.93 -20.96
N GLY A 267 0.30 -22.70 -19.65
CA GLY A 267 1.43 -22.95 -18.75
C GLY A 267 1.34 -22.19 -17.43
N PHE A 268 2.32 -22.45 -16.55
CA PHE A 268 2.51 -21.66 -15.33
C PHE A 268 3.33 -20.41 -15.62
N TYR A 269 2.88 -19.29 -15.08
CA TYR A 269 3.55 -18.01 -15.20
C TYR A 269 3.61 -17.33 -13.84
N GLU A 270 4.77 -16.77 -13.49
CA GLU A 270 4.84 -15.76 -12.45
C GLU A 270 4.41 -14.43 -13.05
N VAL A 271 3.36 -13.84 -12.48
CA VAL A 271 2.88 -12.52 -12.89
C VAL A 271 3.62 -11.48 -12.07
N LYS A 272 4.27 -10.52 -12.71
CA LYS A 272 5.01 -9.44 -12.06
C LYS A 272 4.49 -8.08 -12.51
N ALA A 273 4.42 -7.14 -11.59
CA ALA A 273 4.17 -5.72 -11.89
C ALA A 273 5.48 -4.95 -11.73
N TYR A 274 5.89 -4.19 -12.73
CA TYR A 274 6.95 -3.21 -12.55
C TYR A 274 6.37 -2.00 -11.82
N ILE A 275 7.01 -1.63 -10.72
CA ILE A 275 6.62 -0.44 -9.96
C ILE A 275 7.65 0.65 -10.24
N PRO A 276 7.30 1.71 -10.98
CA PRO A 276 8.18 2.86 -11.19
C PRO A 276 8.68 3.39 -9.85
N ALA A 277 9.90 3.95 -9.79
CA ALA A 277 10.39 4.61 -8.57
C ALA A 277 9.98 6.09 -8.48
N CYS A 278 9.73 6.75 -9.62
CA CYS A 278 9.40 8.18 -9.66
C CYS A 278 7.89 8.50 -9.50
N GLY A 279 7.47 9.78 -9.58
CA GLY A 279 6.11 10.27 -9.28
C GLY A 279 5.84 10.86 -7.88
N ASN A 280 4.62 10.66 -7.39
CA ASN A 280 4.21 10.94 -6.00
C ASN A 280 4.29 9.67 -5.15
N PRO A 281 4.37 9.75 -3.81
CA PRO A 281 4.39 8.58 -2.92
C PRO A 281 3.31 7.56 -3.27
N ALA A 282 3.73 6.30 -3.47
CA ALA A 282 2.82 5.25 -3.92
C ALA A 282 1.94 4.71 -2.79
N THR A 283 0.82 4.09 -3.15
CA THR A 283 -0.02 3.34 -2.22
C THR A 283 0.74 2.14 -1.64
N THR A 284 0.49 1.83 -0.38
CA THR A 284 0.98 0.60 0.28
C THR A 284 0.03 -0.58 0.09
N SER A 285 -1.07 -0.39 -0.62
CA SER A 285 -2.19 -1.33 -0.63
C SER A 285 -2.93 -1.40 -1.97
N ALA A 286 -2.18 -1.31 -3.08
CA ALA A 286 -2.70 -1.51 -4.43
C ALA A 286 -3.30 -2.91 -4.58
N ARG A 287 -4.51 -3.02 -5.11
CA ARG A 287 -5.24 -4.30 -5.23
C ARG A 287 -5.26 -4.78 -6.67
N TYR A 288 -4.37 -5.71 -6.99
CA TYR A 288 -4.31 -6.36 -8.29
C TYR A 288 -5.26 -7.54 -8.33
N ARG A 289 -6.08 -7.65 -9.37
CA ARG A 289 -6.93 -8.82 -9.62
C ARG A 289 -6.44 -9.55 -10.85
N ILE A 290 -5.95 -10.77 -10.65
CA ILE A 290 -5.37 -11.63 -11.68
C ILE A 290 -6.45 -12.61 -12.12
N SER A 291 -6.91 -12.49 -13.37
CA SER A 291 -7.82 -13.46 -14.00
C SER A 291 -6.98 -14.56 -14.64
N HIS A 292 -7.04 -15.75 -14.06
CA HIS A 292 -6.30 -16.95 -14.50
C HIS A 292 -7.27 -18.12 -14.69
N ALA A 293 -6.79 -19.35 -14.93
CA ALA A 293 -7.64 -20.46 -15.34
C ALA A 293 -8.76 -20.78 -14.33
N GLY A 294 -9.99 -20.34 -14.65
CA GLY A 294 -11.21 -20.66 -13.89
C GLY A 294 -11.41 -19.87 -12.60
N ALA A 295 -10.55 -18.88 -12.31
CA ALA A 295 -10.64 -18.08 -11.08
C ALA A 295 -10.03 -16.68 -11.24
N THR A 296 -10.36 -15.82 -10.28
CA THR A 296 -9.70 -14.51 -10.10
C THR A 296 -9.10 -14.45 -8.71
N THR A 297 -7.81 -14.13 -8.61
CA THR A 297 -7.10 -13.92 -7.34
C THR A 297 -6.85 -12.43 -7.13
N GLU A 298 -7.15 -11.89 -5.95
CA GLU A 298 -6.79 -10.53 -5.57
C GLU A 298 -5.52 -10.55 -4.71
N VAL A 299 -4.52 -9.74 -5.09
CA VAL A 299 -3.26 -9.56 -4.36
C VAL A 299 -3.12 -8.09 -3.98
N THR A 300 -2.86 -7.85 -2.69
CA THR A 300 -2.52 -6.51 -2.19
C THR A 300 -1.01 -6.34 -2.26
N LEU A 301 -0.56 -5.30 -2.96
CA LEU A 301 0.86 -4.98 -3.13
C LEU A 301 1.16 -3.60 -2.51
N ASP A 302 2.23 -3.56 -1.74
CA ASP A 302 2.86 -2.31 -1.30
C ASP A 302 3.77 -1.79 -2.44
N GLN A 303 3.21 -0.92 -3.28
CA GLN A 303 3.94 -0.32 -4.41
C GLN A 303 5.10 0.57 -3.93
N GLN A 304 4.97 1.15 -2.75
CA GLN A 304 6.00 2.00 -2.18
C GLN A 304 7.25 1.20 -1.80
N SER A 305 7.09 0.05 -1.15
CA SER A 305 8.20 -0.86 -0.84
C SER A 305 8.81 -1.53 -2.08
N ALA A 306 8.01 -1.67 -3.14
CA ALA A 306 8.39 -2.31 -4.39
C ALA A 306 8.98 -1.34 -5.44
N ALA A 307 9.18 -0.08 -5.09
CA ALA A 307 9.64 0.96 -6.00
C ALA A 307 10.93 0.58 -6.74
N GLY A 308 10.90 0.75 -8.06
CA GLY A 308 11.99 0.43 -8.98
C GLY A 308 12.15 -1.06 -9.31
N GLN A 309 11.27 -1.94 -8.83
CA GLN A 309 11.39 -3.39 -8.96
C GLN A 309 10.25 -4.02 -9.78
N TRP A 310 10.53 -5.19 -10.36
CA TRP A 310 9.50 -6.13 -10.82
C TRP A 310 8.99 -6.95 -9.63
N ALA A 311 7.87 -6.54 -9.06
CA ALA A 311 7.28 -7.18 -7.89
C ALA A 311 6.37 -8.34 -8.29
N SER A 312 6.52 -9.47 -7.60
CA SER A 312 5.69 -10.66 -7.84
C SER A 312 4.26 -10.45 -7.33
N LEU A 313 3.31 -10.81 -8.18
CA LEU A 313 1.89 -10.96 -7.84
C LEU A 313 1.51 -12.43 -7.64
N GLY A 314 2.48 -13.34 -7.69
CA GLY A 314 2.29 -14.79 -7.55
C GLY A 314 2.39 -15.57 -8.86
N THR A 315 2.35 -16.89 -8.72
CA THR A 315 2.44 -17.85 -9.83
C THR A 315 1.07 -18.46 -10.10
N TYR A 316 0.64 -18.44 -11.36
CA TYR A 316 -0.68 -18.90 -11.77
C TYR A 316 -0.60 -19.74 -13.04
N TYR A 317 -1.52 -20.68 -13.16
CA TYR A 317 -1.71 -21.40 -14.42
C TYR A 317 -2.63 -20.62 -15.35
N PHE A 318 -2.19 -20.43 -16.59
CA PHE A 318 -2.97 -19.87 -17.67
C PHE A 318 -3.20 -20.93 -18.75
N GLY A 319 -4.40 -20.96 -19.33
CA GLY A 319 -4.81 -21.94 -20.34
C GLY A 319 -6.00 -22.81 -19.90
N GLY A 320 -6.76 -23.32 -20.86
CA GLY A 320 -7.97 -24.14 -20.64
C GLY A 320 -9.02 -23.93 -21.73
N PRO A 321 -10.15 -24.68 -21.72
CA PRO A 321 -11.23 -24.58 -22.71
C PRO A 321 -12.09 -23.30 -22.62
N GLY A 322 -11.72 -22.34 -21.77
CA GLY A 322 -12.39 -21.05 -21.63
C GLY A 322 -11.67 -19.98 -22.45
N ASN A 323 -12.42 -19.26 -23.29
CA ASN A 323 -11.94 -18.11 -24.08
C ASN A 323 -11.66 -16.86 -23.22
N GLU A 324 -11.25 -17.02 -21.96
CA GLU A 324 -10.89 -15.89 -21.10
C GLU A 324 -9.48 -15.44 -21.45
N VAL A 325 -9.37 -14.23 -22.01
CA VAL A 325 -8.08 -13.59 -22.24
C VAL A 325 -7.43 -13.35 -20.87
N PRO A 326 -6.24 -13.92 -20.59
CA PRO A 326 -5.51 -13.63 -19.36
C PRO A 326 -5.37 -12.13 -19.15
N GLN A 327 -5.72 -11.65 -17.97
CA GLN A 327 -5.70 -10.22 -17.68
C GLN A 327 -5.45 -9.93 -16.22
N VAL A 328 -4.82 -8.78 -15.97
CA VAL A 328 -4.65 -8.21 -14.64
C VAL A 328 -5.37 -6.88 -14.59
N PHE A 329 -6.25 -6.71 -13.61
CA PHE A 329 -6.97 -5.47 -13.34
C PHE A 329 -6.42 -4.78 -12.09
N LEU A 330 -6.26 -3.46 -12.15
CA LEU A 330 -5.89 -2.62 -11.02
C LEU A 330 -6.81 -1.40 -10.95
N SER A 331 -7.38 -1.12 -9.78
CA SER A 331 -8.19 0.09 -9.54
C SER A 331 -7.52 1.05 -8.56
N ASP A 332 -7.99 2.29 -8.55
CA ASP A 332 -7.69 3.33 -7.56
C ASP A 332 -8.25 3.04 -6.14
N LEU A 333 -9.02 1.96 -5.95
CA LEU A 333 -9.48 1.51 -4.63
C LEU A 333 -8.35 0.84 -3.83
N THR A 334 -7.93 1.45 -2.73
CA THR A 334 -6.88 0.92 -1.85
C THR A 334 -7.26 1.01 -0.36
N GLY A 335 -6.36 0.61 0.54
CA GLY A 335 -6.49 0.79 1.99
C GLY A 335 -6.02 2.15 2.51
N ASP A 336 -5.31 2.92 1.68
CA ASP A 336 -4.87 4.28 1.95
C ASP A 336 -5.56 5.29 1.00
N ARG A 337 -5.50 6.57 1.33
CA ARG A 337 -6.18 7.63 0.57
C ARG A 337 -5.19 8.70 0.15
N GLY A 338 -5.30 9.12 -1.10
CA GLY A 338 -4.49 10.21 -1.65
C GLY A 338 -3.05 9.82 -1.97
N MET A 339 -2.74 8.52 -2.00
CA MET A 339 -1.46 7.99 -2.45
C MET A 339 -1.51 7.69 -3.95
N ALA A 340 -0.39 7.70 -4.65
CA ALA A 340 -0.37 7.33 -6.06
C ALA A 340 -0.56 5.82 -6.26
N VAL A 341 -1.58 5.42 -7.02
CA VAL A 341 -1.64 4.08 -7.60
C VAL A 341 -0.94 4.13 -8.95
N ARG A 342 0.19 3.43 -9.08
CA ARG A 342 1.04 3.44 -10.28
C ARG A 342 0.66 2.32 -11.23
N TYR A 343 0.66 2.63 -12.52
CA TYR A 343 0.29 1.79 -13.65
C TYR A 343 1.40 1.92 -14.68
N ASP A 344 2.22 0.87 -14.80
CA ASP A 344 3.31 0.81 -15.77
C ASP A 344 3.17 -0.49 -16.56
N ALA A 345 3.95 -1.52 -16.20
CA ALA A 345 4.05 -2.73 -16.98
C ALA A 345 3.75 -3.99 -16.15
N LEU A 346 3.12 -4.96 -16.80
CA LEU A 346 2.88 -6.31 -16.29
C LEU A 346 3.65 -7.31 -17.13
N ALA A 347 4.28 -8.28 -16.48
CA ALA A 347 5.03 -9.35 -17.13
C ALA A 347 4.50 -10.72 -16.69
N TRP A 348 4.28 -11.61 -17.67
CA TRP A 348 3.99 -13.02 -17.47
C TRP A 348 5.27 -13.80 -17.77
N GLU A 349 6.05 -14.07 -16.74
CA GLU A 349 7.32 -14.81 -16.85
C GLU A 349 7.05 -16.31 -16.76
N PRO A 350 7.38 -17.12 -17.79
CA PRO A 350 7.12 -18.55 -17.77
C PRO A 350 7.87 -19.23 -16.62
N ARG A 351 7.17 -20.11 -15.90
CA ARG A 351 7.71 -20.92 -14.82
C ARG A 351 7.56 -22.41 -15.13
N SER A 352 8.56 -23.16 -14.72
CA SER A 352 8.55 -24.62 -14.71
C SER A 352 8.69 -25.07 -13.27
N ASP A 353 7.85 -26.00 -12.86
CA ASP A 353 7.95 -26.59 -11.53
C ASP A 353 9.09 -27.61 -11.49
N THR A 354 10.05 -27.38 -10.60
CA THR A 354 11.22 -28.24 -10.41
C THR A 354 11.31 -28.77 -8.99
N THR A 355 10.32 -28.47 -8.15
CA THR A 355 10.39 -28.73 -6.71
C THR A 355 9.44 -29.86 -6.39
N PRO A 356 9.92 -30.97 -5.80
CA PRO A 356 9.01 -32.03 -5.36
C PRO A 356 8.06 -31.54 -4.25
N PRO A 357 6.87 -32.16 -4.14
CA PRO A 357 5.98 -31.91 -2.99
C PRO A 357 6.62 -32.26 -1.65
N ASN A 358 6.05 -31.73 -0.57
CA ASN A 358 6.37 -32.12 0.80
C ASN A 358 5.18 -32.81 1.46
N THR A 359 5.35 -34.03 1.97
CA THR A 359 4.26 -34.81 2.57
C THR A 359 4.48 -35.18 4.04
N GLN A 360 3.39 -35.55 4.69
CA GLN A 360 3.39 -36.03 6.07
C GLN A 360 2.24 -37.02 6.33
N ILE A 361 2.49 -37.97 7.23
CA ILE A 361 1.41 -38.75 7.85
C ILE A 361 0.72 -37.85 8.88
N LEU A 362 -0.53 -37.51 8.63
CA LEU A 362 -1.33 -36.60 9.45
C LEU A 362 -1.87 -37.28 10.71
N ALA A 363 -2.28 -38.53 10.59
CA ALA A 363 -2.82 -39.29 11.72
C ALA A 363 -2.75 -40.80 11.49
N ILE A 364 -2.51 -41.53 12.58
CA ILE A 364 -2.72 -42.98 12.67
C ILE A 364 -3.70 -43.20 13.82
N THR A 365 -4.84 -43.84 13.54
CA THR A 365 -5.89 -44.08 14.54
C THR A 365 -6.31 -45.53 14.52
N ARG A 366 -6.55 -46.12 15.69
CA ARG A 366 -7.08 -47.48 15.79
C ARG A 366 -8.46 -47.55 15.13
N ALA A 367 -8.66 -48.55 14.28
CA ALA A 367 -9.93 -48.81 13.59
C ALA A 367 -10.13 -50.33 13.49
N ASP A 368 -11.09 -50.85 14.25
CA ASP A 368 -11.36 -52.28 14.40
C ASP A 368 -10.09 -53.08 14.81
N ASN A 369 -9.75 -54.10 14.04
CA ASN A 369 -8.55 -54.92 14.21
C ASN A 369 -7.36 -54.38 13.40
N GLY A 370 -7.31 -53.07 13.13
CA GLY A 370 -6.26 -52.43 12.35
C GLY A 370 -6.17 -50.92 12.63
N PHE A 371 -5.72 -50.17 11.62
CA PHE A 371 -5.44 -48.74 11.72
C PHE A 371 -6.00 -47.97 10.51
N SER A 372 -6.60 -46.81 10.75
CA SER A 372 -6.84 -45.80 9.72
C SER A 372 -5.65 -44.85 9.65
N ILE A 373 -5.01 -44.80 8.49
CA ILE A 373 -3.86 -43.95 8.19
C ILE A 373 -4.36 -42.78 7.35
N LYS A 374 -4.04 -41.55 7.76
CA LYS A 374 -4.34 -40.32 7.01
C LYS A 374 -3.03 -39.61 6.66
N TRP A 375 -2.93 -39.12 5.43
CA TRP A 375 -1.76 -38.38 4.95
C TRP A 375 -2.20 -37.17 4.14
N GLY A 376 -1.24 -36.29 3.89
CA GLY A 376 -1.41 -35.14 3.01
C GLY A 376 -0.07 -34.50 2.71
N GLY A 377 -0.10 -33.45 1.92
CA GLY A 377 1.08 -32.68 1.60
C GLY A 377 0.74 -31.36 0.93
N ASN A 378 1.79 -30.61 0.67
CA ASN A 378 1.73 -29.34 -0.03
C ASN A 378 2.71 -29.37 -1.20
N ASP A 379 2.39 -28.58 -2.21
CA ASP A 379 3.22 -28.37 -3.39
C ASP A 379 3.24 -26.87 -3.70
N ASP A 380 4.36 -26.38 -4.21
CA ASP A 380 4.62 -24.95 -4.36
C ASP A 380 4.13 -24.37 -5.70
N MET A 381 3.77 -25.21 -6.69
CA MET A 381 3.35 -24.71 -8.00
C MET A 381 2.29 -25.57 -8.71
N THR A 382 2.60 -26.81 -9.10
CA THR A 382 1.72 -27.60 -9.97
C THR A 382 0.64 -28.39 -9.24
N GLY A 383 0.74 -28.49 -7.92
CA GLY A 383 -0.14 -29.28 -7.08
C GLY A 383 0.23 -30.77 -7.07
N ILE A 384 -0.28 -31.50 -6.08
CA ILE A 384 -0.01 -32.93 -5.95
C ILE A 384 -0.89 -33.73 -6.93
N ALA A 385 -0.25 -34.55 -7.76
CA ALA A 385 -0.90 -35.47 -8.68
C ALA A 385 -1.24 -36.80 -8.00
N SER A 386 -0.35 -37.34 -7.16
CA SER A 386 -0.56 -38.63 -6.50
C SER A 386 0.36 -38.86 -5.29
N TYR A 387 0.01 -39.84 -4.47
CA TYR A 387 0.77 -40.29 -3.30
C TYR A 387 1.20 -41.77 -3.44
N ASP A 388 2.38 -42.09 -2.90
CA ASP A 388 2.80 -43.45 -2.59
C ASP A 388 2.91 -43.59 -1.06
N VAL A 389 2.42 -44.70 -0.50
CA VAL A 389 2.54 -45.01 0.93
C VAL A 389 3.25 -46.34 1.10
N GLN A 390 4.31 -46.34 1.90
CA GLN A 390 5.04 -47.54 2.29
C GLN A 390 4.79 -47.87 3.76
N VAL A 391 4.91 -49.16 4.06
CA VAL A 391 4.79 -49.72 5.40
C VAL A 391 6.02 -50.56 5.72
N ARG A 392 6.43 -50.59 6.98
CA ARG A 392 7.38 -51.59 7.49
C ARG A 392 6.89 -52.17 8.81
N LEU A 393 7.22 -53.44 9.03
CA LEU A 393 7.04 -54.09 10.33
C LEU A 393 8.11 -53.59 11.31
N LEU A 394 7.75 -53.29 12.55
CA LEU A 394 8.70 -52.92 13.60
C LEU A 394 9.18 -54.15 14.39
N PRO A 395 10.42 -54.13 14.93
CA PRO A 395 11.40 -53.03 14.82
C PRO A 395 12.24 -53.06 13.53
N ASP A 396 12.40 -54.23 12.89
CA ASP A 396 13.52 -54.47 11.95
C ASP A 396 13.07 -54.75 10.50
N GLY A 397 11.79 -54.57 10.18
CA GLY A 397 11.24 -54.83 8.85
C GLY A 397 11.75 -53.83 7.80
N GLY A 398 11.93 -54.32 6.58
CA GLY A 398 12.17 -53.47 5.40
C GLY A 398 10.89 -52.73 4.97
N TRP A 399 11.07 -51.61 4.28
CA TRP A 399 9.97 -50.85 3.67
C TRP A 399 9.38 -51.60 2.46
N THR A 400 8.06 -51.72 2.41
CA THR A 400 7.31 -52.28 1.28
C THR A 400 6.23 -51.32 0.79
N ASP A 401 6.00 -51.30 -0.53
CA ASP A 401 4.92 -50.53 -1.16
C ASP A 401 3.56 -51.06 -0.68
N TRP A 402 2.75 -50.20 -0.05
CA TRP A 402 1.38 -50.51 0.37
C TRP A 402 0.35 -49.90 -0.57
N LYS A 403 0.51 -48.62 -0.91
CA LYS A 403 -0.33 -47.87 -1.87
C LYS A 403 0.57 -47.12 -2.84
N LYS A 404 0.18 -47.04 -4.11
CA LYS A 404 0.96 -46.35 -5.14
C LYS A 404 0.06 -45.58 -6.08
N GLU A 405 0.53 -44.40 -6.51
CA GLU A 405 -0.13 -43.54 -7.48
C GLU A 405 -1.62 -43.28 -7.14
N ILE A 406 -1.91 -43.13 -5.84
CA ILE A 406 -3.26 -42.91 -5.34
C ILE A 406 -3.54 -41.43 -5.12
N THR A 407 -4.82 -41.03 -5.20
CA THR A 407 -5.29 -39.68 -4.85
C THR A 407 -6.03 -39.64 -3.52
N ASP A 408 -6.35 -40.81 -2.94
CA ASP A 408 -6.94 -40.91 -1.61
C ASP A 408 -6.01 -40.27 -0.56
N LEU A 409 -6.60 -39.64 0.45
CA LEU A 409 -5.88 -39.05 1.59
C LEU A 409 -5.92 -39.91 2.85
N SER A 410 -6.50 -41.12 2.73
CA SER A 410 -6.55 -42.07 3.84
C SER A 410 -6.79 -43.50 3.36
N ALA A 411 -6.33 -44.48 4.12
CA ALA A 411 -6.67 -45.89 3.93
C ALA A 411 -6.64 -46.66 5.26
N TRP A 412 -7.37 -47.78 5.29
CA TRP A 412 -7.35 -48.72 6.40
C TRP A 412 -6.30 -49.82 6.17
N PHE A 413 -5.46 -50.08 7.18
CA PHE A 413 -4.43 -51.12 7.21
C PHE A 413 -4.73 -52.14 8.31
N GLY A 414 -4.82 -53.41 7.95
CA GLY A 414 -4.96 -54.50 8.90
C GLY A 414 -5.30 -55.84 8.24
N PRO A 415 -5.58 -56.89 9.05
CA PRO A 415 -5.52 -56.87 10.52
C PRO A 415 -4.09 -56.68 11.05
N ASP A 416 -3.92 -56.07 12.22
CA ASP A 416 -2.61 -55.83 12.83
C ASP A 416 -2.01 -57.06 13.52
N GLU A 417 -2.86 -57.99 13.97
CA GLU A 417 -2.46 -59.24 14.64
C GLU A 417 -1.55 -59.01 15.86
N GLY A 418 -1.68 -57.86 16.53
CA GLY A 418 -0.82 -57.46 17.66
C GLY A 418 0.60 -57.01 17.26
N LYS A 419 0.86 -56.82 15.97
CA LYS A 419 2.14 -56.31 15.44
C LYS A 419 2.13 -54.79 15.36
N GLN A 420 3.33 -54.21 15.35
CA GLN A 420 3.55 -52.77 15.26
C GLN A 420 4.16 -52.44 13.89
N PHE A 421 3.78 -51.30 13.33
CA PHE A 421 4.14 -50.87 11.98
C PHE A 421 4.57 -49.41 11.99
N ALA A 422 5.42 -49.05 11.03
CA ALA A 422 5.68 -47.66 10.67
C ALA A 422 5.24 -47.43 9.23
N PHE A 423 4.73 -46.23 8.96
CA PHE A 423 4.29 -45.78 7.65
C PHE A 423 5.11 -44.59 7.21
N ARG A 424 5.35 -44.48 5.91
CA ARG A 424 5.85 -43.27 5.29
C ARG A 424 5.08 -42.97 4.02
N VAL A 425 4.94 -41.68 3.72
CA VAL A 425 4.28 -41.19 2.51
C VAL A 425 5.29 -40.37 1.71
N ARG A 426 5.10 -40.37 0.39
CA ARG A 426 5.70 -39.39 -0.51
C ARG A 426 4.67 -38.97 -1.55
N ALA A 427 4.86 -37.83 -2.21
CA ALA A 427 4.03 -37.41 -3.33
C ALA A 427 4.79 -37.19 -4.64
N ARG A 428 4.00 -37.15 -5.72
CA ARG A 428 4.37 -36.69 -7.05
C ARG A 428 3.47 -35.53 -7.44
N ASP A 429 4.04 -34.47 -7.99
CA ASP A 429 3.28 -33.34 -8.52
C ASP A 429 2.82 -33.55 -9.97
N TRP A 430 2.13 -32.56 -10.56
CA TRP A 430 1.70 -32.63 -11.96
C TRP A 430 2.83 -32.32 -12.97
N ALA A 431 3.97 -31.78 -12.53
CA ALA A 431 5.19 -31.66 -13.34
C ALA A 431 6.04 -32.95 -13.38
N GLY A 432 5.70 -33.94 -12.56
CA GLY A 432 6.42 -35.22 -12.45
C GLY A 432 7.55 -35.22 -11.43
N ASN A 433 7.76 -34.15 -10.66
CA ASN A 433 8.71 -34.14 -9.55
C ASN A 433 8.22 -35.10 -8.45
N VAL A 434 9.15 -35.89 -7.89
CA VAL A 434 8.84 -36.92 -6.90
C VAL A 434 9.63 -36.65 -5.64
N GLU A 435 8.93 -36.60 -4.52
CA GLU A 435 9.54 -36.44 -3.21
C GLU A 435 10.44 -37.65 -2.90
N PRO A 436 11.67 -37.43 -2.41
CA PRO A 436 12.49 -38.53 -1.92
C PRO A 436 11.82 -39.16 -0.70
N TRP A 437 12.17 -40.42 -0.38
CA TRP A 437 11.68 -41.00 0.87
C TRP A 437 12.41 -40.39 2.07
N GLU A 438 11.80 -39.41 2.75
CA GLU A 438 12.38 -38.73 3.92
C GLU A 438 12.03 -39.39 5.26
N GLU A 439 12.85 -39.15 6.30
CA GLU A 439 12.57 -39.61 7.67
C GLU A 439 11.47 -38.80 8.38
N ALA A 440 11.28 -37.53 8.00
CA ALA A 440 10.29 -36.63 8.61
C ALA A 440 8.83 -37.01 8.31
N ALA A 441 8.58 -37.77 7.24
CA ALA A 441 7.26 -38.27 6.86
C ALA A 441 6.95 -39.66 7.46
N ILE A 442 7.62 -40.05 8.55
CA ILE A 442 7.41 -41.34 9.23
C ILE A 442 6.51 -41.16 10.46
N ALA A 443 5.49 -42.01 10.58
CA ALA A 443 4.74 -42.19 11.83
C ALA A 443 4.53 -43.68 12.11
N ASP A 444 4.49 -44.05 13.39
CA ASP A 444 4.34 -45.45 13.80
C ASP A 444 3.14 -45.68 14.72
N THR A 445 2.83 -46.96 14.90
CA THR A 445 1.68 -47.41 15.69
C THR A 445 1.99 -47.61 17.18
N THR A 446 3.23 -47.38 17.63
CA THR A 446 3.69 -47.80 18.98
C THR A 446 2.95 -47.09 20.12
N ASN A 447 2.51 -45.86 19.88
CA ASN A 447 1.77 -45.02 20.84
C ASN A 447 0.29 -44.85 20.46
N VAL A 448 -0.21 -45.64 19.51
CA VAL A 448 -1.61 -45.59 19.09
C VAL A 448 -2.45 -46.45 20.05
N PRO A 449 -3.42 -45.86 20.79
CA PRO A 449 -4.20 -46.56 21.80
C PRO A 449 -5.04 -47.74 21.30
#